data_AF-A0A8R1HVX5-F1
#
_entry.id   AF-A0A8R1HVX5-F1
#
_cell.length_a   1.000
_cell.length_b   1.000
_cell.length_c   1.000
_cell.angle_alpha   90.00
_cell.angle_beta   90.00
_cell.angle_gamma   90.00
#
_symmetry.space_group_name_H-M   'P 1'
#
loop_
_entity.id
_entity.type
_entity.pdbx_description
1 polymer ?
#
loop_
_entity_poly.entity_id
_entity_poly.type
_entity_poly.pdbx_seq_one_letter_code
_entity_poly.pdbx_strand_id
1 'polypeptide(L)'
;MYEDERKYEEGERKVVERCENFHTVKLMDEAAIEHYSTIFEPSQNLSLIKGFLISLGKFQKLCVSRELNQVEIDQMESHINETWKYISKMAGGLNATLKLHALLEHTIPFVQLHRSLGLTSEQGIEALHAASNKLLLRFVSVRDPSEKYILCFRSLSYMNFINHSN
;
A
#
# COMPACT_ATOMS: atom_id res chain seq x y z
N MET A 1 25.97 -43.53 22.04
CA MET A 1 25.14 -44.75 21.95
C MET A 1 23.92 -44.47 22.81
N TYR A 2 22.73 -44.16 22.34
CA TYR A 2 22.01 -44.39 21.07
C TYR A 2 21.14 -43.15 20.76
N GLU A 3 21.18 -42.63 19.52
CA GLU A 3 20.06 -42.48 18.52
C GLU A 3 18.98 -41.42 18.86
N ASP A 4 19.01 -40.26 18.19
CA ASP A 4 18.24 -39.84 16.99
C ASP A 4 16.73 -39.71 17.24
N GLU A 5 16.28 -38.47 17.49
CA GLU A 5 14.98 -38.01 17.01
C GLU A 5 15.16 -36.62 16.36
N ARG A 6 15.49 -36.63 15.07
CA ARG A 6 15.04 -35.59 14.14
C ARG A 6 13.52 -35.39 14.27
N LYS A 7 13.09 -34.28 14.85
CA LYS A 7 11.75 -33.74 14.66
C LYS A 7 11.83 -32.34 14.08
N TYR A 8 11.68 -32.34 12.76
CA TYR A 8 11.05 -31.31 11.94
C TYR A 8 10.32 -30.21 12.74
N GLU A 9 10.93 -29.02 12.83
CA GLU A 9 10.17 -27.79 13.03
C GLU A 9 9.80 -27.25 11.64
N GLU A 10 8.66 -27.72 11.13
CA GLU A 10 7.93 -27.03 10.07
C GLU A 10 7.60 -25.63 10.57
N GLY A 11 8.25 -24.62 10.00
CA GLY A 11 7.91 -23.23 10.23
C GLY A 11 6.47 -22.98 9.79
N GLU A 12 5.57 -22.82 10.75
CA GLU A 12 4.22 -22.30 10.53
C GLU A 12 4.33 -20.99 9.75
N ARG A 13 4.00 -21.01 8.45
CA ARG A 13 3.76 -19.79 7.70
C ARG A 13 2.54 -19.13 8.31
N LYS A 14 2.75 -18.07 9.08
CA LYS A 14 1.66 -17.17 9.46
C LYS A 14 0.99 -16.66 8.19
N VAL A 15 -0.19 -17.17 7.91
CA VAL A 15 -1.07 -16.60 6.89
C VAL A 15 -1.43 -15.21 7.38
N VAL A 16 -1.08 -14.19 6.60
CA VAL A 16 -1.38 -12.81 6.92
C VAL A 16 -2.89 -12.61 6.74
N GLU A 17 -3.62 -12.44 7.84
CA GLU A 17 -5.08 -12.29 7.85
C GLU A 17 -5.54 -10.94 7.23
N ARG A 18 -4.65 -9.93 7.19
CA ARG A 18 -4.91 -8.61 6.60
C ARG A 18 -3.74 -8.12 5.75
N CYS A 19 -4.00 -7.84 4.47
CA CYS A 19 -2.99 -7.27 3.57
C CYS A 19 -2.70 -5.80 3.92
N GLU A 20 -1.58 -5.56 4.60
CA GLU A 20 -1.06 -4.20 4.84
C GLU A 20 -0.39 -3.60 3.59
N ASN A 21 -0.20 -2.27 3.58
CA ASN A 21 0.38 -1.54 2.44
C ASN A 21 1.76 -2.06 2.02
N PHE A 22 2.61 -2.43 2.98
CA PHE A 22 3.93 -2.99 2.69
C PHE A 22 3.87 -4.31 1.91
N HIS A 23 2.89 -5.17 2.24
CA HIS A 23 2.66 -6.41 1.49
C HIS A 23 2.21 -6.10 0.06
N THR A 24 1.31 -5.12 -0.10
CA THR A 24 0.80 -4.71 -1.42
C THR A 24 1.93 -4.17 -2.30
N VAL A 25 2.78 -3.28 -1.79
CA VAL A 25 3.95 -2.75 -2.53
C VAL A 25 4.87 -3.88 -2.99
N LYS A 26 5.15 -4.86 -2.12
CA LYS A 26 6.01 -6.00 -2.47
C LYS A 26 5.40 -6.94 -3.49
N LEU A 27 4.09 -7.17 -3.41
CA LEU A 27 3.36 -8.03 -4.34
C LEU A 27 3.29 -7.43 -5.74
N MET A 28 3.34 -6.10 -5.85
CA MET A 28 3.20 -5.37 -7.10
C MET A 28 4.54 -4.91 -7.68
N ASP A 29 5.65 -5.35 -7.08
CA ASP A 29 6.97 -5.15 -7.68
C ASP A 29 7.14 -6.04 -8.92
N GLU A 30 7.72 -5.47 -9.97
CA GLU A 30 7.85 -6.14 -11.28
C GLU A 30 8.68 -7.43 -11.19
N ALA A 31 9.76 -7.44 -10.40
CA ALA A 31 10.57 -8.64 -10.21
C ALA A 31 9.84 -9.69 -9.37
N ALA A 32 9.05 -9.26 -8.39
CA ALA A 32 8.20 -10.16 -7.61
C ALA A 32 7.12 -10.80 -8.49
N ILE A 33 6.45 -10.01 -9.33
CA ILE A 33 5.44 -10.46 -10.30
C ILE A 33 6.00 -11.53 -11.21
N GLU A 34 7.18 -11.31 -11.77
CA GLU A 34 7.82 -12.32 -12.60
C GLU A 34 8.14 -13.59 -11.83
N HIS A 35 8.66 -13.46 -10.61
CA HIS A 35 9.03 -14.60 -9.77
C HIS A 35 7.83 -15.48 -9.41
N TYR A 36 6.78 -14.95 -8.79
CA TYR A 36 5.66 -15.80 -8.38
C TYR A 36 4.83 -16.31 -9.56
N SER A 37 4.90 -15.64 -10.72
CA SER A 37 4.23 -16.14 -11.91
C SER A 37 4.87 -17.40 -12.48
N THR A 38 6.13 -17.71 -12.14
CA THR A 38 6.78 -18.98 -12.52
C THR A 38 6.14 -20.20 -11.89
N ILE A 39 5.34 -20.00 -10.82
CA ILE A 39 4.63 -21.07 -10.12
C ILE A 39 3.47 -21.62 -10.97
N PHE A 40 2.94 -20.81 -11.89
CA PHE A 40 1.78 -21.15 -12.71
C PHE A 40 2.21 -21.57 -14.12
N GLU A 41 1.45 -22.48 -14.73
CA GLU A 41 1.67 -22.86 -16.12
C GLU A 41 1.45 -21.66 -17.06
N PRO A 42 2.30 -21.48 -18.09
CA PRO A 42 2.14 -20.41 -19.06
C PRO A 42 0.77 -20.47 -19.74
N SER A 43 0.01 -19.39 -19.65
CA SER A 43 -1.28 -19.24 -20.31
C SER A 43 -1.51 -17.80 -20.73
N GLN A 44 -2.38 -17.58 -21.71
CA GLN A 44 -2.78 -16.24 -22.13
C GLN A 44 -3.35 -15.42 -20.96
N ASN A 45 -4.14 -16.07 -20.09
CA ASN A 45 -4.69 -15.44 -18.89
C ASN A 45 -3.60 -15.00 -17.92
N LEU A 46 -2.58 -15.83 -17.69
CA LEU A 46 -1.45 -15.48 -16.85
C LEU A 46 -0.69 -14.26 -17.41
N SER A 47 -0.48 -14.19 -18.74
CA SER A 47 0.14 -13.02 -19.38
C SER A 47 -0.69 -11.75 -19.20
N LEU A 48 -2.02 -11.84 -19.28
CA LEU A 48 -2.91 -10.70 -19.05
C LEU A 48 -2.87 -10.25 -17.58
N ILE A 49 -2.88 -11.18 -16.63
CA ILE A 49 -2.77 -10.90 -15.19
C ILE A 49 -1.42 -10.24 -14.89
N LYS A 50 -0.32 -10.76 -15.44
CA LYS A 50 1.01 -10.13 -15.29
C LYS A 50 1.00 -8.68 -15.76
N GLY A 51 0.52 -8.45 -16.98
CA GLY A 51 0.44 -7.11 -17.55
C GLY A 51 -0.40 -6.15 -16.69
N PHE A 52 -1.55 -6.63 -16.20
CA PHE A 52 -2.39 -5.89 -15.26
C PHE A 52 -1.63 -5.50 -13.98
N LEU A 53 -0.97 -6.47 -13.33
CA LEU A 53 -0.28 -6.23 -12.06
C LEU A 53 0.92 -5.30 -12.22
N ILE A 54 1.68 -5.44 -13.31
CA ILE A 54 2.83 -4.56 -13.60
C ILE A 54 2.35 -3.12 -13.85
N SER A 55 1.31 -2.93 -14.67
CA SER A 55 0.75 -1.59 -14.93
C SER A 55 0.23 -0.93 -13.66
N LEU A 56 -0.47 -1.71 -12.82
CA LEU A 56 -0.99 -1.20 -11.56
C LEU A 56 0.13 -0.88 -10.55
N GLY A 57 1.20 -1.69 -10.51
CA GLY A 57 2.39 -1.42 -9.70
C GLY A 57 3.13 -0.15 -10.14
N LYS A 58 3.20 0.12 -11.45
CA LYS A 58 3.77 1.37 -11.98
C LYS A 58 2.91 2.58 -11.62
N PHE A 59 1.59 2.48 -11.72
CA PHE A 59 0.66 3.48 -11.19
C PHE A 59 0.88 3.75 -9.69
N GLN A 60 0.98 2.69 -8.88
CA GLN A 60 1.17 2.79 -7.44
C GLN A 60 2.44 3.58 -7.07
N LYS A 61 3.53 3.43 -7.83
CA LYS A 61 4.79 4.17 -7.61
C LYS A 61 4.63 5.69 -7.78
N LEU A 62 3.60 6.16 -8.49
CA LEU A 62 3.28 7.58 -8.65
C LEU A 62 2.40 8.13 -7.52
N CYS A 63 1.89 7.28 -6.62
CA CYS A 63 1.09 7.70 -5.46
C CYS A 63 1.98 8.21 -4.32
N VAL A 64 2.73 9.29 -4.58
CA VAL A 64 3.69 9.88 -3.64
C VAL A 64 3.10 11.02 -2.81
N SER A 65 3.65 11.26 -1.63
CA SER A 65 3.26 12.34 -0.71
C SER A 65 3.87 13.70 -1.12
N ARG A 66 3.70 14.09 -2.38
CA ARG A 66 4.07 15.41 -2.91
C ARG A 66 3.18 15.75 -4.11
N GLU A 67 3.33 16.97 -4.61
CA GLU A 67 2.73 17.35 -5.89
C GLU A 67 3.42 16.62 -7.05
N LEU A 68 2.60 16.23 -8.02
CA LEU A 68 2.99 15.62 -9.28
C LEU A 68 3.17 16.70 -10.34
N ASN A 69 4.22 16.57 -11.12
CA ASN A 69 4.40 17.38 -12.32
C ASN A 69 3.55 16.80 -13.48
N GLN A 70 3.42 17.56 -14.58
CA GLN A 70 2.57 17.14 -15.69
C GLN A 70 3.01 15.81 -16.32
N VAL A 71 4.31 15.57 -16.44
CA VAL A 71 4.85 14.32 -17.01
C VAL A 71 4.43 13.12 -16.16
N GLU A 72 4.44 13.27 -14.83
CA GLU A 72 4.01 12.22 -13.91
C GLU A 72 2.50 11.95 -14.00
N ILE A 73 1.68 12.99 -14.22
CA ILE A 73 0.24 12.85 -14.44
C ILE A 73 -0.03 12.11 -15.75
N ASP A 74 0.69 12.47 -16.82
CA ASP A 74 0.55 11.79 -18.12
C ASP A 74 0.98 10.32 -18.04
N GLN A 75 2.05 10.02 -17.27
CA GLN A 75 2.46 8.64 -16.96
C GLN A 75 1.39 7.89 -16.17
N MET A 76 0.76 8.55 -15.19
CA MET A 76 -0.31 7.97 -14.40
C MET A 76 -1.49 7.58 -15.29
N GLU A 77 -1.90 8.46 -16.21
CA GLU A 77 -2.96 8.19 -17.19
C GLU A 77 -2.59 7.04 -18.12
N SER A 78 -1.35 7.01 -18.62
CA SER A 78 -0.85 5.90 -19.44
C SER A 78 -0.94 4.55 -18.72
N HIS A 79 -0.56 4.50 -17.44
CA HIS A 79 -0.63 3.27 -16.64
C HIS A 79 -2.07 2.83 -16.31
N ILE A 80 -2.99 3.78 -16.10
CA ILE A 80 -4.43 3.50 -15.96
C ILE A 80 -5.00 2.92 -17.27
N ASN A 81 -4.65 3.51 -18.41
CA ASN A 81 -5.09 3.02 -19.72
C ASN A 81 -4.57 1.61 -20.03
N GLU A 82 -3.30 1.33 -19.72
CA GLU A 82 -2.76 -0.03 -19.85
C GLU A 82 -3.44 -1.01 -18.89
N THR A 83 -3.75 -0.57 -17.66
CA THR A 83 -4.52 -1.38 -16.70
C THR A 83 -5.89 -1.76 -17.27
N TRP A 84 -6.63 -0.80 -17.84
CA TRP A 84 -7.91 -1.03 -18.48
C TRP A 84 -7.82 -1.99 -19.68
N LYS A 85 -6.79 -1.85 -20.51
CA LYS A 85 -6.53 -2.73 -21.66
C LYS A 85 -6.34 -4.20 -21.26
N TYR A 86 -5.74 -4.49 -20.10
CA TYR A 86 -5.62 -5.87 -19.61
C TYR A 86 -6.94 -6.36 -19.02
N ILE A 87 -7.63 -5.52 -18.22
CA ILE A 87 -8.92 -5.87 -17.62
C ILE A 87 -9.98 -6.18 -18.68
N SER A 88 -10.12 -5.32 -19.70
CA SER A 88 -11.12 -5.49 -20.77
C SER A 88 -10.98 -6.81 -21.53
N LYS A 89 -9.77 -7.37 -21.60
CA LYS A 89 -9.50 -8.68 -22.22
C LYS A 89 -9.79 -9.86 -21.31
N MET A 90 -9.84 -9.64 -19.99
CA MET A 90 -10.12 -10.67 -18.98
C MET A 90 -11.58 -10.67 -18.51
N ALA A 91 -12.23 -9.51 -18.51
CA ALA A 91 -13.43 -9.23 -17.73
C ALA A 91 -14.76 -9.51 -18.45
N GLY A 92 -14.79 -10.42 -19.44
CA GLY A 92 -15.99 -10.77 -20.24
C GLY A 92 -17.22 -11.31 -19.47
N GLY A 93 -17.26 -11.17 -18.13
CA GLY A 93 -18.39 -11.46 -17.25
C GLY A 93 -18.18 -11.07 -15.78
N LEU A 94 -17.19 -10.21 -15.47
CA LEU A 94 -16.86 -9.82 -14.09
C LEU A 94 -17.35 -8.41 -13.78
N ASN A 95 -17.96 -8.22 -12.60
CA ASN A 95 -18.33 -6.89 -12.12
C ASN A 95 -17.08 -6.13 -11.63
N ALA A 96 -16.97 -4.86 -12.01
CA ALA A 96 -15.94 -3.98 -11.47
C ALA A 96 -16.25 -3.63 -10.00
N THR A 97 -15.23 -3.63 -9.15
CA THR A 97 -15.37 -3.11 -7.79
C THR A 97 -15.46 -1.57 -7.83
N LEU A 98 -16.08 -0.96 -6.81
CA LEU A 98 -16.13 0.50 -6.69
C LEU A 98 -14.73 1.13 -6.70
N LYS A 99 -13.74 0.47 -6.09
CA LYS A 99 -12.34 0.92 -6.08
C LYS A 99 -11.72 0.89 -7.48
N LEU A 100 -12.01 -0.15 -8.26
CA LEU A 100 -11.53 -0.24 -9.63
C LEU A 100 -12.20 0.79 -10.53
N HIS A 101 -13.51 1.01 -10.39
CA HIS A 101 -14.21 2.07 -11.12
C HIS A 101 -13.63 3.46 -10.78
N ALA A 102 -13.41 3.75 -9.50
CA ALA A 102 -12.80 5.00 -9.07
C ALA A 102 -11.39 5.19 -9.63
N LEU A 103 -10.59 4.12 -9.65
CA LEU A 103 -9.26 4.13 -10.25
C LEU A 103 -9.31 4.54 -11.72
N LEU A 104 -10.19 3.91 -12.51
CA LEU A 104 -10.22 4.06 -13.96
C LEU A 104 -10.84 5.39 -14.40
N GLU A 105 -11.91 5.84 -13.74
CA GLU A 105 -12.72 6.97 -14.23
C GLU A 105 -12.42 8.29 -13.50
N HIS A 106 -12.10 8.23 -12.20
CA HIS A 106 -12.08 9.43 -11.35
C HIS A 106 -10.67 9.88 -10.96
N THR A 107 -9.66 9.03 -11.11
CA THR A 107 -8.30 9.35 -10.65
C THR A 107 -7.66 10.50 -11.43
N ILE A 108 -7.72 10.48 -12.76
CA ILE A 108 -7.08 11.51 -13.59
C ILE A 108 -7.72 12.89 -13.39
N PRO A 109 -9.07 13.03 -13.43
CA PRO A 109 -9.71 14.30 -13.08
C PRO A 109 -9.31 14.81 -11.69
N PHE A 110 -9.26 13.92 -10.70
CA PHE A 110 -8.86 14.26 -9.35
C PHE A 110 -7.42 14.77 -9.27
N VAL A 111 -6.48 14.05 -9.90
CA VAL A 111 -5.05 14.39 -9.88
C VAL A 111 -4.75 15.63 -10.71
N GLN A 112 -5.50 15.89 -11.78
CA GLN A 112 -5.40 17.15 -12.52
C GLN A 112 -5.81 18.35 -11.66
N LEU A 113 -6.85 18.19 -10.84
CA LEU A 113 -7.34 19.25 -9.94
C LEU A 113 -6.43 19.46 -8.72
N HIS A 114 -6.03 18.39 -8.04
CA HIS A 114 -5.33 18.45 -6.76
C HIS A 114 -3.82 18.25 -6.85
N ARG A 115 -3.30 17.93 -8.04
CA ARG A 115 -1.88 17.66 -8.32
C ARG A 115 -1.27 16.57 -7.44
N SER A 116 -2.06 15.75 -6.76
CA SER A 116 -1.60 14.64 -5.94
C SER A 116 -2.74 13.68 -5.63
N LEU A 117 -2.40 12.42 -5.42
CA LEU A 117 -3.28 11.41 -4.82
C LEU A 117 -2.78 10.98 -3.43
N GLY A 118 -1.45 11.04 -3.21
CA GLY A 118 -0.84 10.62 -1.95
C GLY A 118 -1.00 11.64 -0.82
N LEU A 119 -0.98 12.94 -1.13
CA LEU A 119 -1.15 14.00 -0.11
C LEU A 119 -2.56 14.01 0.51
N THR A 120 -3.57 13.56 -0.23
CA THR A 120 -4.96 13.47 0.23
C THR A 120 -5.29 12.11 0.86
N SER A 121 -4.31 11.20 0.95
CA SER A 121 -4.50 9.87 1.49
C SER A 121 -4.58 9.87 3.03
N GLU A 122 -5.22 8.83 3.57
CA GLU A 122 -5.35 8.62 5.01
C GLU A 122 -4.05 8.11 5.66
N GLN A 123 -2.98 7.90 4.89
CA GLN A 123 -1.70 7.36 5.39
C GLN A 123 -1.07 8.24 6.48
N GLY A 124 -1.24 9.57 6.39
CA GLY A 124 -0.80 10.47 7.45
C GLY A 124 -1.56 10.27 8.76
N ILE A 125 -2.85 9.97 8.69
CA ILE A 125 -3.70 9.70 9.86
C ILE A 125 -3.33 8.35 10.48
N GLU A 126 -3.09 7.33 9.66
CA GLU A 126 -2.63 6.01 10.13
C GLU A 126 -1.28 6.09 10.85
N ALA A 127 -0.33 6.86 10.30
CA ALA A 127 0.96 7.11 10.93
C ALA A 127 0.81 7.86 12.27
N LEU A 128 -0.07 8.85 12.33
CA LEU A 128 -0.40 9.57 13.57
C LEU A 128 -1.02 8.64 14.62
N HIS A 129 -1.93 7.76 14.22
CA HIS A 129 -2.52 6.75 15.09
C HIS A 129 -1.45 5.81 15.67
N ALA A 130 -0.52 5.33 14.84
CA ALA A 130 0.59 4.49 15.32
C ALA A 130 1.49 5.24 16.32
N ALA A 131 1.81 6.50 16.05
CA ALA A 131 2.58 7.35 16.96
C ALA A 131 1.84 7.58 18.30
N SER A 132 0.53 7.84 18.23
CA SER A 132 -0.33 7.99 19.40
C SER A 132 -0.34 6.72 20.26
N ASN A 133 -0.53 5.55 19.66
CA ASN A 133 -0.50 4.27 20.38
C ASN A 133 0.83 4.03 21.10
N LYS A 134 1.95 4.37 20.45
CA LYS A 134 3.28 4.28 21.07
C LYS A 134 3.42 5.21 22.28
N LEU A 135 2.86 6.42 22.21
CA LEU A 135 2.86 7.36 23.34
C LEU A 135 1.93 6.89 24.47
N LEU A 136 0.77 6.32 24.14
CA LEU A 136 -0.15 5.75 25.13
C LEU A 136 0.48 4.60 25.93
N LEU A 137 1.34 3.80 25.28
CA LEU A 137 2.15 2.79 25.94
C LEU A 137 3.28 3.41 26.77
N ARG A 138 3.95 4.45 26.24
CA ARG A 138 5.01 5.17 26.97
C ARG A 138 4.52 5.77 28.28
N PHE A 139 3.32 6.33 28.29
CA PHE A 139 2.69 6.94 29.47
C PHE A 139 1.70 6.01 30.17
N VAL A 140 1.87 4.69 30.05
CA VAL A 140 0.98 3.71 30.69
C VAL A 140 0.98 3.81 32.23
N SER A 141 2.08 4.31 32.81
CA SER A 141 2.22 4.50 34.26
C SER A 141 1.47 5.73 34.80
N VAL A 142 1.01 6.64 33.93
CA VAL A 142 0.24 7.82 34.33
C VAL A 142 -1.20 7.39 34.59
N ARG A 143 -1.63 7.52 35.85
CA ARG A 143 -2.94 7.03 36.31
C ARG A 143 -4.09 7.92 35.90
N ASP A 144 -3.89 9.24 35.89
CA ASP A 144 -4.91 10.18 35.43
C ASP A 144 -4.98 10.17 33.89
N PRO A 145 -6.12 9.80 33.29
CA PRO A 145 -6.29 9.82 31.85
C PRO A 145 -6.07 11.21 31.25
N SER A 146 -6.50 12.27 31.93
CA SER A 146 -6.39 13.64 31.41
C SER A 146 -4.93 14.06 31.28
N GLU A 147 -4.14 13.85 32.33
CA GLU A 147 -2.70 14.07 32.33
C GLU A 147 -1.99 13.22 31.26
N LYS A 148 -2.37 11.95 31.12
CA LYS A 148 -1.82 11.06 30.09
C LYS A 148 -2.03 11.60 28.68
N TYR A 149 -3.24 12.06 28.35
CA TYR A 149 -3.53 12.62 27.03
C TYR A 149 -2.81 13.95 26.80
N ILE A 150 -2.69 14.81 27.82
CA ILE A 150 -1.91 16.05 27.74
C ILE A 150 -0.44 15.74 27.40
N LEU A 151 0.17 14.74 28.04
CA LEU A 151 1.54 14.32 27.77
C LEU A 151 1.71 13.75 26.36
N CYS A 152 0.75 12.95 25.88
CA CYS A 152 0.73 12.46 24.50
C CYS A 152 0.67 13.62 23.52
N PHE A 153 -0.28 14.54 23.70
CA PHE A 153 -0.47 15.69 22.83
C PHE A 153 0.77 16.59 22.79
N ARG A 154 1.34 16.93 23.95
CA ARG A 154 2.58 17.72 24.03
C ARG A 154 3.73 17.03 23.27
N SER A 155 3.88 15.72 23.44
CA SER A 155 4.92 14.95 22.75
C SER A 155 4.75 15.00 21.23
N LEU A 156 3.51 14.88 20.72
CA LEU A 156 3.20 15.03 19.30
C LEU A 156 3.52 16.44 18.79
N SER A 157 3.13 17.48 19.54
CA SER A 157 3.43 18.87 19.17
C SER A 157 4.93 19.14 19.08
N TYR A 158 5.73 18.62 20.02
CA TYR A 158 7.19 18.77 19.97
C TYR A 158 7.82 18.04 18.77
N MET A 159 7.36 16.82 18.46
CA MET A 159 7.84 16.09 17.28
C MET A 159 7.54 16.87 15.99
N ASN A 160 6.35 17.46 15.87
CA ASN A 160 6.00 18.31 14.72
C ASN A 160 6.90 19.55 14.61
N PHE A 161 7.17 20.23 15.72
CA PHE A 161 8.04 21.42 15.73
C PHE A 161 9.47 21.12 15.26
N ILE A 162 10.06 20.03 15.75
CA ILE A 162 11.42 19.62 15.37
C ILE A 162 11.47 19.26 13.87
N ASN A 163 10.43 18.60 13.36
CA ASN A 163 10.39 18.19 11.96
C ASN A 163 10.16 19.34 10.97
N HIS A 164 9.64 20.50 11.41
CA HIS A 164 9.50 21.71 10.58
C HIS A 164 10.72 22.65 10.65
N SER A 165 11.65 22.41 11.58
CA SER A 165 12.83 23.25 11.80
C SER A 165 14.09 22.75 11.07
N ASN A 166 13.95 21.71 10.24
CA ASN A 166 14.96 21.13 9.35
C ASN A 166 14.45 21.16 7.92
#